data_AF-A0A4U8VSD9-F1
#
_entry.id   AF-A0A4U8VSD9-F1
#
_cell.length_a   1.000
_cell.length_b   1.000
_cell.length_c   1.000
_cell.angle_alpha   90.00
_cell.angle_beta   90.00
_cell.angle_gamma   90.00
#
_symmetry.space_group_name_H-M   'P 1'
#
loop_
_entity.id
_entity.type
_entity.pdbx_description
1 polymer ?
#
loop_
_entity_poly.entity_id
_entity_poly.type
_entity_poly.pdbx_seq_one_letter_code
_entity_poly.pdbx_strand_id
1 'polypeptide(L)'
;MKAVVYLQKSFCDRHLSGIEMEARALAGRYGYSVARTVVECRTDTLSWLLVKAKALNVDVIVAPTMQHIQHRANDVLTRCDLLIVHPKRFVPRGTRLALSEYR
;
A
#
# COMPACT_ATOMS: atom_id res chain seq x y z
N MET A 1 -4.46 -14.62 -3.70
CA MET A 1 -4.54 -13.19 -4.11
C MET A 1 -3.19 -12.53 -3.88
N LYS A 2 -2.78 -11.62 -4.76
CA LYS A 2 -1.42 -11.04 -4.78
C LYS A 2 -1.40 -9.65 -4.14
N ALA A 3 -0.44 -9.43 -3.26
CA ALA A 3 -0.19 -8.13 -2.64
C ALA A 3 1.13 -7.51 -3.11
N VAL A 4 1.19 -6.18 -3.06
CA VAL A 4 2.44 -5.41 -3.10
C VAL A 4 2.50 -4.56 -1.84
N VAL A 5 3.64 -4.59 -1.15
CA VAL A 5 3.92 -3.65 -0.08
C VAL A 5 4.48 -2.37 -0.70
N TYR A 6 3.91 -1.23 -0.36
CA TYR A 6 4.38 0.08 -0.80
C TYR A 6 4.88 0.89 0.38
N LEU A 7 6.12 1.39 0.27
CA LEU A 7 6.83 2.11 1.32
C LEU A 7 7.32 3.44 0.77
N GLN A 8 6.92 4.55 1.37
CA GLN A 8 7.54 5.84 1.11
C GLN A 8 8.73 6.01 2.05
N LYS A 9 9.95 6.07 1.49
CA LYS A 9 11.20 5.95 2.24
C LYS A 9 11.37 7.02 3.33
N SER A 10 10.83 8.22 3.11
CA SER A 10 10.87 9.32 4.09
C SER A 10 10.15 8.99 5.40
N PHE A 11 9.29 7.99 5.43
CA PHE A 11 8.55 7.55 6.61
C PHE A 11 9.04 6.21 7.19
N CYS A 12 10.08 5.60 6.60
CA CYS A 12 10.55 4.27 6.99
C CYS A 12 11.71 4.30 8.01
N ASP A 13 12.26 5.47 8.31
CA ASP A 13 13.47 5.68 9.13
C ASP A 13 14.56 4.61 8.86
N ARG A 14 15.27 4.17 9.91
CA ARG A 14 16.25 3.07 9.87
C ARG A 14 15.59 1.68 9.98
N HIS A 15 14.26 1.59 9.98
CA HIS A 15 13.50 0.37 10.32
C HIS A 15 12.80 -0.30 9.14
N LEU A 16 13.27 -0.08 7.91
CA LEU A 16 12.66 -0.61 6.68
C LEU A 16 12.33 -2.11 6.75
N SER A 17 13.28 -2.94 7.21
CA SER A 17 13.08 -4.40 7.29
C SER A 17 11.98 -4.79 8.28
N GLY A 18 11.85 -4.08 9.41
CA GLY A 18 10.82 -4.36 10.40
C GLY A 18 9.43 -3.99 9.88
N ILE A 19 9.33 -2.83 9.22
CA ILE A 19 8.11 -2.34 8.60
C ILE A 19 7.64 -3.28 7.48
N GLU A 20 8.56 -3.73 6.63
CA GLU A 20 8.24 -4.68 5.56
C GLU A 20 7.74 -6.02 6.13
N MET A 21 8.39 -6.53 7.16
CA MET A 21 7.99 -7.79 7.80
C MET A 21 6.57 -7.68 8.38
N GLU A 22 6.26 -6.57 9.04
CA GLU A 22 4.93 -6.34 9.61
C GLU A 22 3.85 -6.23 8.52
N ALA A 23 4.13 -5.48 7.44
CA ALA A 23 3.22 -5.36 6.31
C ALA A 23 2.96 -6.73 5.64
N ARG A 24 4.00 -7.54 5.45
CA ARG A 24 3.89 -8.91 4.94
C ARG A 24 3.06 -9.80 5.85
N ALA A 25 3.29 -9.73 7.17
CA ALA A 25 2.55 -10.50 8.15
C ALA A 25 1.06 -10.14 8.15
N LEU A 26 0.72 -8.85 8.06
CA LEU A 26 -0.66 -8.40 7.98
C LEU A 26 -1.33 -8.87 6.68
N ALA A 27 -0.65 -8.73 5.54
CA ALA A 27 -1.15 -9.22 4.25
C ALA A 27 -1.51 -10.72 4.31
N GLY A 28 -0.62 -11.52 4.92
CA GLY A 28 -0.84 -12.96 5.12
C GLY A 28 -2.08 -13.28 5.96
N ARG A 29 -2.36 -12.49 7.00
CA ARG A 29 -3.59 -12.64 7.83
C ARG A 29 -4.88 -12.39 7.04
N TYR A 30 -4.81 -11.62 5.97
CA TYR A 30 -5.93 -11.37 5.05
C TYR A 30 -5.94 -12.31 3.84
N GLY A 31 -5.08 -13.34 3.81
CA GLY A 31 -5.03 -14.33 2.73
C GLY A 31 -4.28 -13.86 1.48
N TYR A 32 -3.49 -12.80 1.58
CA TYR A 32 -2.66 -12.30 0.48
C TYR A 32 -1.22 -12.79 0.57
N SER A 33 -0.62 -13.06 -0.59
CA SER A 33 0.82 -13.33 -0.72
C SER A 33 1.52 -12.10 -1.29
N VAL A 34 2.50 -11.55 -0.56
CA VAL A 34 3.27 -10.38 -1.00
C VAL A 34 4.28 -10.81 -2.06
N ALA A 35 4.06 -10.37 -3.30
CA ALA A 35 4.96 -10.68 -4.42
C ALA A 35 6.18 -9.75 -4.48
N ARG A 36 6.04 -8.51 -3.98
CA ARG A 36 7.12 -7.52 -4.01
C ARG A 36 6.89 -6.42 -2.98
N THR A 37 8.00 -5.83 -2.54
CA THR A 37 8.03 -4.57 -1.79
C THR A 37 8.59 -3.47 -2.70
N VAL A 38 7.90 -2.35 -2.78
CA VAL A 38 8.28 -1.17 -3.56
C VAL A 38 8.58 -0.04 -2.60
N VAL A 39 9.79 0.52 -2.71
CA VAL A 39 10.27 1.62 -1.85
C VAL A 39 10.43 2.88 -2.70
N GLU A 40 9.57 3.86 -2.49
CA GLU A 40 9.60 5.16 -3.16
C GLU A 40 10.56 6.13 -2.48
N CYS A 41 11.53 6.66 -3.22
CA CYS A 41 12.55 7.56 -2.69
C CYS A 41 12.37 9.02 -3.09
N ARG A 42 11.97 9.32 -4.34
CA ARG A 42 11.86 10.70 -4.87
C ARG A 42 10.88 10.85 -6.04
N THR A 43 10.76 9.85 -6.90
CA THR A 43 9.90 9.86 -8.09
C THR A 43 8.55 9.20 -7.80
N ASP A 44 7.51 9.56 -8.57
CA ASP A 44 6.13 9.05 -8.46
C ASP A 44 5.99 7.56 -8.82
N THR A 45 6.58 6.73 -7.98
CA THR A 45 6.72 5.28 -8.16
C THR A 45 5.37 4.60 -7.95
N LEU A 46 4.52 5.16 -7.09
CA LEU A 46 3.17 4.67 -6.86
C LEU A 46 2.31 4.69 -8.13
N SER A 47 2.31 5.80 -8.89
CA SER A 47 1.56 5.89 -10.15
C SER A 47 2.02 4.83 -11.16
N TRP A 48 3.32 4.64 -11.32
CA TRP A 48 3.86 3.59 -12.17
C TRP A 48 3.46 2.18 -11.68
N LEU A 49 3.55 1.95 -10.37
CA LEU A 49 3.13 0.69 -9.75
C LEU A 49 1.65 0.40 -10.05
N LEU A 50 0.78 1.40 -9.92
CA LEU A 50 -0.66 1.27 -10.17
C LEU A 50 -0.98 0.96 -11.64
N VAL A 51 -0.23 1.52 -12.59
CA VAL A 51 -0.33 1.13 -14.00
C VAL A 51 0.01 -0.35 -14.20
N LYS A 52 1.04 -0.85 -13.49
CA LYS A 52 1.48 -2.25 -13.59
C LYS A 52 0.62 -3.22 -12.77
N ALA A 53 -0.02 -2.75 -11.70
CA ALA A 53 -0.82 -3.57 -10.78
C ALA A 53 -1.89 -4.37 -11.53
N LYS A 54 -2.56 -3.76 -12.52
CA LYS A 54 -3.55 -4.43 -13.37
C LYS A 54 -2.94 -5.56 -14.20
N ALA A 55 -1.80 -5.31 -14.86
CA ALA A 55 -1.13 -6.33 -15.68
C ALA A 55 -0.54 -7.48 -14.84
N LEU A 56 -0.20 -7.19 -13.58
CA LEU A 56 0.42 -8.14 -12.66
C LEU A 56 -0.59 -8.88 -11.77
N ASN A 57 -1.90 -8.63 -11.95
CA ASN A 57 -2.97 -9.14 -11.09
C ASN A 57 -2.68 -8.89 -9.60
N VAL A 58 -2.33 -7.64 -9.26
CA VAL A 58 -2.19 -7.21 -7.86
C VAL A 58 -3.55 -6.81 -7.33
N ASP A 59 -4.01 -7.56 -6.33
CA ASP A 59 -5.34 -7.39 -5.75
C ASP A 59 -5.34 -6.31 -4.66
N VAL A 60 -4.24 -6.19 -3.90
CA VAL A 60 -4.12 -5.27 -2.76
C VAL A 60 -2.76 -4.56 -2.72
N ILE A 61 -2.80 -3.28 -2.37
CA ILE A 61 -1.62 -2.52 -1.93
C ILE A 61 -1.61 -2.48 -0.41
N VAL A 62 -0.46 -2.80 0.19
CA VAL A 62 -0.26 -2.78 1.64
C VAL A 62 0.66 -1.61 1.97
N ALA A 63 0.21 -0.72 2.86
CA ALA A 63 0.99 0.42 3.32
C ALA A 63 1.07 0.44 4.85
N PRO A 64 2.20 0.86 5.45
CA PRO A 64 2.32 0.95 6.90
C PRO A 64 1.30 1.90 7.53
N THR A 65 1.16 3.10 6.97
CA THR A 65 0.20 4.12 7.41
C THR A 65 -0.41 4.82 6.19
N MET A 66 -1.50 5.55 6.39
CA MET A 66 -2.07 6.41 5.34
C MET A 66 -1.09 7.47 4.85
N GLN A 67 -0.12 7.90 5.67
CA GLN A 67 0.88 8.90 5.30
C GLN A 67 1.84 8.43 4.20
N HIS A 68 2.03 7.13 4.02
CA HIS A 68 2.80 6.60 2.89
C HIS A 68 2.06 6.82 1.56
N ILE A 69 0.74 6.76 1.57
CA ILE A 69 -0.08 6.83 0.36
C ILE A 69 -0.57 8.26 0.10
N GLN A 70 -0.94 8.97 1.17
CA GLN A 70 -1.47 10.34 1.17
C GLN A 70 -2.71 10.47 0.27
N HIS A 71 -2.83 11.60 -0.43
CA HIS A 71 -3.93 11.91 -1.36
C HIS A 71 -4.08 10.89 -2.50
N ARG A 72 -3.07 10.05 -2.77
CA ARG A 72 -3.08 9.02 -3.82
C ARG A 72 -3.88 7.77 -3.44
N ALA A 73 -4.48 7.72 -2.25
CA ALA A 73 -5.22 6.54 -1.80
C ALA A 73 -6.46 6.26 -2.67
N ASN A 74 -7.14 7.32 -3.12
CA ASN A 74 -8.24 7.15 -4.08
C ASN A 74 -7.74 6.54 -5.40
N ASP A 75 -6.54 6.89 -5.87
CA ASP A 75 -5.95 6.30 -7.08
C ASP A 75 -5.64 4.80 -6.91
N VAL A 76 -5.19 4.40 -5.71
CA VAL A 76 -5.06 2.98 -5.35
C VAL A 76 -6.44 2.31 -5.41
N LEU A 77 -7.43 2.90 -4.75
CA LEU A 77 -8.79 2.34 -4.61
C LEU A 77 -9.58 2.30 -5.91
N THR A 78 -9.11 2.93 -7.00
CA THR A 78 -9.66 2.71 -8.35
C THR A 78 -9.22 1.38 -8.98
N ARG A 79 -8.16 0.75 -8.46
CA ARG A 79 -7.48 -0.40 -9.11
C ARG A 79 -7.35 -1.61 -8.19
N CYS A 80 -7.05 -1.38 -6.91
CA CYS A 80 -6.74 -2.39 -5.91
C CYS A 80 -7.47 -2.09 -4.60
N ASP A 81 -7.58 -3.10 -3.74
CA ASP A 81 -7.86 -2.87 -2.33
C ASP A 81 -6.66 -2.19 -1.66
N LEU A 82 -6.89 -1.55 -0.51
CA LEU A 82 -5.85 -0.93 0.30
C LEU A 82 -5.87 -1.50 1.71
N LEU A 83 -4.71 -1.98 2.18
CA LEU A 83 -4.52 -2.50 3.52
C LEU A 83 -3.51 -1.63 4.27
N ILE A 84 -3.94 -1.02 5.36
CA ILE A 84 -3.11 -0.18 6.23
C ILE A 84 -2.72 -0.96 7.48
N VAL A 85 -1.45 -0.91 7.85
CA VAL A 85 -0.94 -1.59 9.05
C VAL A 85 -1.31 -0.84 10.33
N HIS A 86 -1.14 0.48 10.35
CA HIS A 86 -1.35 1.34 11.51
C HIS A 86 -2.13 2.62 11.15
N PRO A 87 -3.32 2.84 11.73
CA PRO A 87 -4.14 1.81 12.39
C PRO A 87 -4.55 0.72 11.40
N LYS A 88 -4.72 -0.53 11.89
CA LYS A 88 -5.14 -1.66 11.04
C LYS A 88 -6.45 -1.34 10.35
N ARG A 89 -6.44 -1.24 9.03
CA ARG A 89 -7.62 -0.89 8.23
C ARG A 89 -7.57 -1.57 6.88
N PHE A 90 -8.65 -2.24 6.52
CA PHE A 90 -8.88 -2.73 5.16
C PHE A 90 -9.88 -1.79 4.48
N VAL A 91 -9.53 -1.30 3.30
CA VAL A 91 -10.35 -0.41 2.50
C VAL A 91 -10.57 -1.07 1.14
N PRO A 92 -11.81 -1.51 0.84
CA PRO A 92 -12.06 -2.20 -0.41
C PRO A 92 -12.02 -1.23 -1.59
N ARG A 93 -11.55 -1.73 -2.74
CA ARG A 93 -11.58 -1.06 -4.03
C ARG A 93 -12.97 -0.50 -4.31
N GLY A 94 -13.03 0.71 -4.86
CA GLY A 94 -14.27 1.46 -5.09
C GLY A 94 -14.72 2.32 -3.91
N THR A 95 -14.11 2.17 -2.73
CA THR A 95 -14.32 3.11 -1.63
C THR A 95 -13.79 4.49 -2.01
N ARG A 96 -14.59 5.53 -1.76
CA ARG A 96 -14.17 6.93 -1.96
C ARG A 96 -13.81 7.56 -0.62
N LEU A 97 -12.53 7.83 -0.40
CA LEU A 97 -12.04 8.46 0.82
C LEU A 97 -12.16 9.99 0.72
N ALA A 98 -12.59 10.61 1.82
CA ALA A 98 -12.62 12.06 1.98
C ALA A 98 -11.20 12.61 2.20
N LEU A 99 -10.97 13.88 1.86
CA LEU A 99 -9.67 14.54 2.05
C LEU A 99 -9.19 14.56 3.52
N SER A 100 -10.13 14.51 4.47
CA SER A 100 -9.84 14.44 5.90
C SER A 100 -9.16 13.15 6.33
N GLU A 101 -9.31 12.06 5.56
CA GLU A 101 -8.79 10.72 5.86
C GLU A 101 -7.28 10.58 5.58
N TYR A 102 -6.64 11.62 5.04
CA TYR A 102 -5.23 11.62 4.65
C TYR A 102 -4.31 12.34 5.64
N ARG A 103 -4.88 12.94 6.70
CA ARG A 103 -4.14 13.67 7.74
C ARG A 103 -3.59 12.72 8.80
#